data_AF-A0A4P9ZJ96-F1
#
_entry.id   AF-A0A4P9ZJ96-F1
#
_cell.length_a   1.000
_cell.length_b   1.000
_cell.length_c   1.000
_cell.angle_alpha   90.00
_cell.angle_beta   90.00
_cell.angle_gamma   90.00
#
_symmetry.space_group_name_H-M   'P 1'
#
loop_
_entity.id
_entity.type
_entity.pdbx_description
1 polymer ?
#
loop_
_entity_poly.entity_id
_entity_poly.type
_entity_poly.pdbx_seq_one_letter_code
_entity_poly.pdbx_strand_id
1 'polypeptide(L)'
;MVRKAIDSRIHTLIKNGVENRHRSFFVIVGDRGKDQVVNLHWILSQAQVASRPSVLWCYKKELGFTSHRKKREAKIKSDIKKGIRKANDEDPFELFISVTDIRYTYYKETQNILGTTFGMCVLQDFEALTPNLLARTVETVEGGGLVVLLLKTMNSLKQLYTMTMDVHSRYRTEAHQDVVARFNERFILSLGSCDSCLVVDDELNVLPISMGKNTKPLPTRAPEDRVSDKDRQLADLKASLAGTQPIGSL
;
A
#
# COMPACT_ATOMS: atom_id res chain seq x y z
N MET A 1 8.01 22.80 -10.31
CA MET A 1 8.31 21.58 -9.51
C MET A 1 9.79 21.28 -9.62
N VAL A 2 10.49 21.24 -8.49
CA VAL A 2 11.90 20.80 -8.44
C VAL A 2 11.91 19.31 -8.72
N ARG A 3 12.57 18.87 -9.80
CA ARG A 3 12.74 17.45 -10.09
C ARG A 3 13.81 16.89 -9.16
N LYS A 4 13.37 16.18 -8.12
CA LYS A 4 14.25 15.49 -7.19
C LYS A 4 14.42 14.04 -7.65
N ALA A 5 15.66 13.55 -7.63
CA ALA A 5 15.92 12.14 -7.88
C ALA A 5 15.36 11.32 -6.72
N ILE A 6 14.52 10.34 -7.03
CA ILE A 6 13.98 9.40 -6.05
C ILE A 6 15.10 8.42 -5.64
N ASP A 7 15.12 8.04 -4.38
CA ASP A 7 16.06 7.04 -3.88
C ASP A 7 15.88 5.70 -4.62
N SER A 8 16.99 5.13 -5.11
CA SER A 8 16.96 3.89 -5.90
C SER A 8 16.37 2.71 -5.15
N ARG A 9 16.45 2.71 -3.80
CA ARG A 9 15.92 1.62 -2.95
C ARG A 9 14.42 1.41 -3.14
N ILE A 10 13.66 2.47 -3.42
CA ILE A 10 12.21 2.42 -3.64
C ILE A 10 11.92 1.60 -4.90
N HIS A 11 12.56 1.97 -6.02
CA HIS A 11 12.42 1.26 -7.29
C HIS A 11 12.89 -0.18 -7.19
N THR A 12 14.05 -0.40 -6.54
CA THR A 12 14.61 -1.74 -6.36
C THR A 12 13.69 -2.62 -5.53
N LEU A 13 13.14 -2.12 -4.42
CA LEU A 13 12.23 -2.90 -3.57
C LEU A 13 10.97 -3.32 -4.31
N ILE A 14 10.34 -2.39 -5.04
CA ILE A 14 9.12 -2.67 -5.81
C ILE A 14 9.41 -3.68 -6.91
N LYS A 15 10.49 -3.49 -7.68
CA LYS A 15 10.87 -4.39 -8.77
C LYS A 15 11.17 -5.80 -8.25
N ASN A 16 11.94 -5.90 -7.16
CA ASN A 16 12.23 -7.18 -6.51
C ASN A 16 10.95 -7.87 -5.98
N GLY A 17 10.01 -7.09 -5.45
CA GLY A 17 8.70 -7.57 -4.98
C GLY A 17 7.89 -8.16 -6.12
N VAL A 18 7.79 -7.46 -7.25
CA VAL A 18 7.09 -7.94 -8.45
C VAL A 18 7.75 -9.20 -9.02
N GLU A 19 9.07 -9.22 -9.15
CA GLU A 19 9.82 -10.36 -9.71
C GLU A 19 9.68 -11.63 -8.84
N ASN A 20 9.76 -11.50 -7.51
CA ASN A 20 9.62 -12.64 -6.60
C ASN A 20 8.16 -12.95 -6.22
N ARG A 21 7.17 -12.19 -6.75
CA ARG A 21 5.76 -12.24 -6.32
C ARG A 21 5.60 -12.08 -4.80
N HIS A 22 6.42 -11.23 -4.19
CA HIS A 22 6.37 -10.88 -2.77
C HIS A 22 5.69 -9.52 -2.57
N ARG A 23 4.90 -9.40 -1.52
CA ARG A 23 4.27 -8.13 -1.13
C ARG A 23 5.32 -7.18 -0.55
N SER A 24 5.29 -5.93 -0.96
CA SER A 24 6.15 -4.87 -0.41
C SER A 24 5.34 -3.94 0.50
N PHE A 25 5.96 -3.48 1.59
CA PHE A 25 5.31 -2.61 2.58
C PHE A 25 5.99 -1.25 2.63
N PHE A 26 5.20 -0.17 2.53
CA PHE A 26 5.69 1.20 2.59
C PHE A 26 4.99 1.95 3.71
N VAL A 27 5.76 2.68 4.51
CA VAL A 27 5.23 3.60 5.53
C VAL A 27 5.60 5.00 5.12
N ILE A 28 4.61 5.85 4.85
CA ILE A 28 4.82 7.24 4.47
C ILE A 28 4.51 8.13 5.66
N VAL A 29 5.51 8.88 6.12
CA VAL A 29 5.40 9.83 7.22
C VAL A 29 5.27 11.24 6.66
N GLY A 30 4.14 11.89 6.94
CA GLY A 30 3.92 13.29 6.60
C GLY A 30 2.54 13.60 6.04
N ASP A 31 2.25 14.89 5.92
CA ASP A 31 0.89 15.37 5.61
C ASP A 31 0.52 15.24 4.14
N ARG A 32 1.52 15.23 3.24
CA ARG A 32 1.36 15.06 1.79
C ARG A 32 1.55 13.62 1.31
N GLY A 33 1.31 12.64 2.19
CA GLY A 33 1.47 11.22 1.83
C GLY A 33 0.54 10.75 0.70
N LYS A 34 -0.60 11.42 0.47
CA LYS A 34 -1.54 11.11 -0.62
C LYS A 34 -0.94 11.34 -2.00
N ASP A 35 -0.13 12.38 -2.16
CA ASP A 35 0.50 12.70 -3.44
C ASP A 35 1.56 11.64 -3.77
N GLN A 36 2.25 11.14 -2.73
CA GLN A 36 3.26 10.10 -2.88
C GLN A 36 2.68 8.72 -3.20
N VAL A 37 1.44 8.43 -2.79
CA VAL A 37 0.71 7.22 -3.21
C VAL A 37 0.60 7.15 -4.74
N VAL A 38 0.40 8.28 -5.42
CA VAL A 38 0.34 8.35 -6.88
C VAL A 38 1.66 7.95 -7.51
N ASN A 39 2.76 8.50 -6.98
CA ASN A 39 4.11 8.19 -7.46
C ASN A 39 4.43 6.71 -7.27
N LEU A 40 4.10 6.13 -6.12
CA LEU A 40 4.29 4.70 -5.87
C LEU A 40 3.43 3.81 -6.78
N HIS A 41 2.17 4.18 -7.02
CA HIS A 41 1.29 3.46 -7.95
C HIS A 41 1.84 3.50 -9.38
N TRP A 42 2.38 4.64 -9.80
CA TRP A 42 3.02 4.80 -11.10
C TRP A 42 4.27 3.91 -11.22
N ILE A 43 5.14 3.89 -10.20
CA ILE A 43 6.32 3.02 -10.18
C ILE A 43 5.92 1.55 -10.23
N LEU A 44 4.90 1.14 -9.46
CA LEU A 44 4.37 -0.22 -9.47
C LEU A 44 3.82 -0.59 -10.85
N SER A 45 3.06 0.30 -11.47
CA SER A 45 2.50 0.12 -12.81
C SER A 45 3.59 0.02 -13.90
N GLN A 46 4.75 0.64 -13.70
CA GLN A 46 5.89 0.50 -14.60
C GLN A 46 6.67 -0.80 -14.38
N ALA A 47 6.72 -1.29 -13.15
CA ALA A 47 7.43 -2.53 -12.80
C ALA A 47 6.64 -3.77 -13.23
N GLN A 48 5.31 -3.69 -13.28
CA GLN A 48 4.43 -4.80 -13.64
C GLN A 48 4.19 -4.85 -15.16
N VAL A 49 4.30 -6.04 -15.75
CA VAL A 49 4.03 -6.27 -17.20
C VAL A 49 2.52 -6.44 -17.47
N ALA A 50 1.73 -6.70 -16.43
CA ALA A 50 0.30 -6.95 -16.49
C ALA A 50 -0.53 -5.64 -16.54
N SER A 51 -1.86 -5.78 -16.48
CA SER A 51 -2.78 -4.64 -16.37
C SER A 51 -2.47 -3.77 -15.15
N ARG A 52 -2.85 -2.48 -15.23
CA ARG A 52 -2.70 -1.55 -14.10
C ARG A 52 -3.30 -2.13 -12.81
N PRO A 53 -2.57 -2.08 -11.69
CA PRO A 53 -3.03 -2.65 -10.44
C PRO A 53 -4.25 -1.90 -9.90
N SER A 54 -5.27 -2.65 -9.48
CA SER A 54 -6.42 -2.12 -8.75
C SER A 54 -6.01 -1.68 -7.35
N VAL A 55 -6.68 -0.64 -6.84
CA VAL A 55 -6.31 0.00 -5.57
C VAL A 55 -7.43 -0.16 -4.55
N LEU A 56 -7.11 -0.67 -3.37
CA LEU A 56 -7.97 -0.66 -2.21
C LEU A 56 -7.60 0.54 -1.32
N TRP A 57 -8.54 1.46 -1.10
CA TRP A 57 -8.34 2.60 -0.22
C TRP A 57 -9.19 2.47 1.05
N CYS A 58 -8.53 2.22 2.17
CA CYS A 58 -9.18 2.06 3.48
C CYS A 58 -9.00 3.29 4.36
N TYR A 59 -10.10 3.74 4.96
CA TYR A 59 -10.16 4.96 5.78
C TYR A 59 -11.19 4.83 6.90
N LYS A 60 -11.05 5.64 7.95
CA LYS A 60 -11.91 5.63 9.14
C LYS A 60 -13.17 6.47 8.96
N LYS A 61 -13.00 7.75 8.63
CA LYS A 61 -14.09 8.74 8.53
C LYS A 61 -14.00 9.58 7.27
N GLU A 62 -12.89 10.27 7.04
CA GLU A 62 -12.77 11.26 5.96
C GLU A 62 -11.57 10.99 5.05
N LEU A 63 -11.84 10.96 3.74
CA LEU A 63 -10.81 10.86 2.69
C LEU A 63 -10.12 12.20 2.41
N GLY A 64 -10.73 13.33 2.78
CA GLY A 64 -10.28 14.67 2.38
C GLY A 64 -10.49 14.99 0.90
N PHE A 65 -11.14 14.11 0.13
CA PHE A 65 -11.61 14.33 -1.23
C PHE A 65 -12.91 13.55 -1.45
N THR A 66 -13.68 13.90 -2.48
CA THR A 66 -14.91 13.16 -2.81
C THR A 66 -14.58 11.89 -3.59
N SER A 67 -15.11 10.74 -3.16
CA SER A 67 -15.04 9.49 -3.90
C SER A 67 -15.97 9.48 -5.13
N HIS A 68 -16.99 10.36 -5.16
CA HIS A 68 -17.95 10.41 -6.25
C HIS A 68 -17.41 11.18 -7.47
N ARG A 69 -17.14 10.43 -8.55
CA ARG A 69 -16.62 10.98 -9.82
C ARG A 69 -17.43 12.16 -10.36
N LYS A 70 -18.77 12.05 -10.44
CA LYS A 70 -19.65 13.13 -10.92
C LYS A 70 -19.54 14.41 -10.07
N LYS A 71 -19.48 14.27 -8.73
CA LYS A 71 -19.34 15.43 -7.84
C LYS A 71 -17.98 16.11 -8.01
N ARG A 72 -16.92 15.33 -8.27
CA ARG A 72 -15.59 15.86 -8.55
C ARG A 72 -15.53 16.62 -9.86
N GLU A 73 -16.03 16.02 -10.94
CA GLU A 73 -16.07 16.66 -12.27
C GLU A 73 -16.88 17.97 -12.23
N ALA A 74 -18.00 18.00 -11.49
CA ALA A 74 -18.79 19.22 -11.29
C ALA A 74 -18.01 20.29 -10.51
N LYS A 75 -17.25 19.91 -9.48
CA LYS A 75 -16.40 20.83 -8.73
C LYS A 75 -15.29 21.41 -9.62
N ILE A 76 -14.57 20.56 -10.36
CA ILE A 76 -13.51 20.98 -11.28
C ILE A 76 -14.06 21.95 -12.34
N LYS A 77 -15.21 21.63 -12.96
CA LYS A 77 -15.88 22.54 -13.91
C LYS A 77 -16.29 23.87 -13.27
N SER A 78 -16.77 23.84 -12.03
CA SER A 78 -17.11 25.07 -11.28
C SER A 78 -15.87 25.93 -11.01
N ASP A 79 -14.76 25.31 -10.62
CA ASP A 79 -13.51 26.02 -10.31
C ASP A 79 -12.84 26.60 -11.57
N ILE A 80 -12.94 25.90 -12.71
CA ILE A 80 -12.56 26.44 -14.03
C ILE A 80 -13.44 27.64 -14.40
N LYS A 81 -14.76 27.54 -14.23
CA LYS A 81 -15.70 28.63 -14.53
C LYS A 81 -15.45 29.87 -13.65
N LYS A 82 -14.99 29.68 -12.42
CA LYS A 82 -14.60 30.75 -11.49
C LYS A 82 -13.21 31.33 -11.76
N GLY A 83 -12.44 30.75 -12.68
CA GLY A 83 -11.07 31.20 -12.99
C GLY A 83 -10.03 30.85 -11.92
N ILE A 84 -10.35 29.98 -10.96
CA ILE A 84 -9.43 29.55 -9.89
C ILE A 84 -8.40 28.54 -10.43
N ARG A 85 -8.83 27.71 -11.40
CA ARG A 85 -7.99 26.72 -12.08
C ARG A 85 -7.93 26.96 -13.58
N LYS A 86 -6.80 26.64 -14.20
CA LYS A 86 -6.65 26.60 -15.66
C LYS A 86 -7.25 25.30 -16.19
N ALA A 87 -7.79 25.34 -17.42
CA ALA A 87 -8.53 24.21 -17.99
C ALA A 87 -7.70 22.92 -18.20
N ASN A 88 -6.37 23.02 -18.32
CA ASN A 88 -5.47 21.89 -18.55
C ASN A 88 -4.55 21.57 -17.34
N ASP A 89 -4.76 22.23 -16.20
CA ASP A 89 -3.91 22.03 -15.03
C ASP A 89 -4.57 20.97 -14.13
N GLU A 90 -4.36 19.70 -14.50
CA GLU A 90 -4.82 18.57 -13.71
C GLU A 90 -3.74 18.15 -12.71
N ASP A 91 -4.12 18.14 -11.44
CA ASP A 91 -3.30 17.59 -10.37
C ASP A 91 -3.08 16.08 -10.61
N PRO A 92 -1.84 15.57 -10.55
CA PRO A 92 -1.55 14.13 -10.65
C PRO A 92 -2.44 13.25 -9.77
N PHE A 93 -2.82 13.74 -8.59
CA PHE A 93 -3.71 13.02 -7.69
C PHE A 93 -5.15 12.93 -8.22
N GLU A 94 -5.67 14.00 -8.86
CA GLU A 94 -6.99 13.99 -9.46
C GLU A 94 -7.06 13.08 -10.69
N LEU A 95 -6.00 13.07 -11.50
CA LEU A 95 -5.85 12.15 -12.63
C LEU A 95 -5.81 10.70 -12.14
N PHE A 96 -5.01 10.42 -11.10
CA PHE A 96 -4.90 9.10 -10.49
C PHE A 96 -6.28 8.57 -10.08
N ILE A 97 -7.05 9.32 -9.30
CA ILE A 97 -8.35 8.84 -8.84
C ILE A 97 -9.37 8.70 -9.99
N SER A 98 -9.21 9.46 -11.07
CA SER A 98 -10.17 9.45 -12.18
C SER A 98 -9.92 8.29 -13.15
N VAL A 99 -8.66 7.87 -13.29
CA VAL A 99 -8.22 6.85 -14.25
C VAL A 99 -8.11 5.46 -13.62
N THR A 100 -7.72 5.38 -12.35
CA THR A 100 -7.49 4.09 -11.69
C THR A 100 -8.78 3.54 -11.09
N ASP A 101 -8.87 2.20 -11.07
CA ASP A 101 -9.95 1.52 -10.37
C ASP A 101 -9.64 1.47 -8.88
N ILE A 102 -10.36 2.30 -8.11
CA ILE A 102 -10.17 2.43 -6.67
C ILE A 102 -11.43 1.98 -5.94
N ARG A 103 -11.29 0.91 -5.15
CA ARG A 103 -12.31 0.49 -4.19
C ARG A 103 -12.12 1.22 -2.88
N TYR A 104 -13.04 2.11 -2.56
CA TYR A 104 -13.12 2.78 -1.27
C TYR A 104 -13.83 1.90 -0.24
N THR A 105 -13.24 1.70 0.94
CA THR A 105 -13.85 0.86 1.98
C THR A 105 -13.58 1.46 3.36
N TYR A 106 -14.63 1.55 4.18
CA TYR A 106 -14.48 1.97 5.56
C TYR A 106 -13.79 0.88 6.38
N TYR A 107 -13.02 1.25 7.40
CA TYR A 107 -12.40 0.24 8.28
C TYR A 107 -13.41 -0.70 8.95
N LYS A 108 -14.65 -0.22 9.19
CA LYS A 108 -15.74 -1.04 9.74
C LYS A 108 -16.32 -2.06 8.76
N GLU A 109 -15.97 -1.95 7.48
CA GLU A 109 -16.55 -2.72 6.37
C GLU A 109 -15.50 -3.58 5.64
N THR A 110 -14.31 -3.76 6.23
CA THR A 110 -13.22 -4.55 5.64
C THR A 110 -13.51 -6.05 5.53
N GLN A 111 -14.61 -6.54 6.10
CA GLN A 111 -15.12 -7.88 5.83
C GLN A 111 -15.65 -8.03 4.39
N ASN A 112 -16.08 -6.94 3.75
CA ASN A 112 -16.70 -6.96 2.42
C ASN A 112 -15.67 -7.12 1.27
N ILE A 113 -14.38 -7.00 1.60
CA ILE A 113 -13.26 -7.16 0.65
C ILE A 113 -12.64 -8.55 0.72
N LEU A 114 -13.10 -9.41 1.64
CA LEU A 114 -12.66 -10.80 1.70
C LEU A 114 -13.07 -11.53 0.42
N GLY A 115 -12.16 -12.35 -0.12
CA GLY A 115 -12.35 -13.02 -1.41
C GLY A 115 -12.11 -12.14 -2.64
N THR A 116 -11.72 -10.87 -2.46
CA THR A 116 -11.24 -10.01 -3.55
C THR A 116 -9.76 -9.72 -3.41
N THR A 117 -9.10 -9.53 -4.55
CA THR A 117 -7.65 -9.29 -4.62
C THR A 117 -7.35 -7.94 -5.25
N PHE A 118 -6.38 -7.22 -4.70
CA PHE A 118 -5.94 -5.90 -5.16
C PHE A 118 -4.43 -5.88 -5.42
N GLY A 119 -4.00 -5.05 -6.37
CA GLY A 119 -2.58 -4.82 -6.63
C GLY A 119 -1.94 -3.85 -5.64
N MET A 120 -2.72 -2.93 -5.09
CA MET A 120 -2.24 -1.95 -4.11
C MET A 120 -3.28 -1.71 -3.01
N CYS A 121 -2.83 -1.60 -1.75
CA CYS A 121 -3.66 -1.24 -0.61
C CYS A 121 -3.12 0.02 0.07
N VAL A 122 -3.99 0.99 0.33
CA VAL A 122 -3.67 2.25 1.02
C VAL A 122 -4.45 2.31 2.33
N LEU A 123 -3.73 2.46 3.44
CA LEU A 123 -4.26 2.58 4.80
C LEU A 123 -4.01 4.00 5.31
N GLN A 124 -5.07 4.80 5.47
CA GLN A 124 -4.94 6.24 5.76
C GLN A 124 -4.77 6.58 7.25
N ASP A 125 -5.52 5.95 8.15
CA ASP A 125 -5.63 6.39 9.55
C ASP A 125 -5.12 5.31 10.51
N PHE A 126 -3.84 5.38 10.87
CA PHE A 126 -3.18 4.39 11.75
C PHE A 126 -3.86 4.24 13.13
N GLU A 127 -4.40 5.33 13.69
CA GLU A 127 -5.08 5.34 14.99
C GLU A 127 -6.26 4.35 15.09
N ALA A 128 -6.90 4.06 13.96
CA ALA A 128 -8.07 3.21 13.86
C ALA A 128 -7.76 1.80 13.37
N LEU A 129 -6.50 1.54 13.00
CA LEU A 129 -6.09 0.22 12.59
C LEU A 129 -6.11 -0.73 13.78
N THR A 130 -6.51 -1.96 13.54
CA THR A 130 -6.40 -3.04 14.50
C THR A 130 -5.63 -4.18 13.85
N PRO A 131 -4.99 -5.08 14.62
CA PRO A 131 -4.25 -6.20 14.04
C PRO A 131 -5.09 -7.04 13.06
N ASN A 132 -6.37 -7.22 13.35
CA ASN A 132 -7.32 -7.91 12.49
C ASN A 132 -7.60 -7.15 11.18
N LEU A 133 -7.72 -5.81 11.22
CA LEU A 133 -7.86 -5.01 9.99
C LEU A 133 -6.61 -5.09 9.12
N LEU A 134 -5.42 -5.01 9.74
CA LEU A 134 -4.15 -5.18 9.04
C LEU A 134 -4.06 -6.55 8.37
N ALA A 135 -4.42 -7.63 9.08
CA ALA A 135 -4.40 -8.98 8.52
C ALA A 135 -5.31 -9.08 7.28
N ARG A 136 -6.58 -8.67 7.40
CA ARG A 136 -7.54 -8.73 6.28
C ARG A 136 -7.11 -7.92 5.07
N THR A 137 -6.58 -6.71 5.29
CA THR A 137 -6.19 -5.81 4.19
C THR A 137 -4.87 -6.22 3.54
N VAL A 138 -3.91 -6.75 4.29
CA VAL A 138 -2.65 -7.26 3.74
C VAL A 138 -2.87 -8.59 3.00
N GLU A 139 -3.81 -9.42 3.46
CA GLU A 139 -4.17 -10.69 2.82
C GLU A 139 -4.79 -10.50 1.44
N THR A 140 -5.60 -9.46 1.23
CA THR A 140 -6.23 -9.17 -0.06
C THR A 140 -5.27 -8.55 -1.09
N VAL A 141 -4.00 -8.32 -0.74
CA VAL A 141 -2.99 -7.84 -1.70
C VAL A 141 -2.29 -9.01 -2.38
N GLU A 142 -2.23 -8.98 -3.71
CA GLU A 142 -1.55 -10.02 -4.48
C GLU A 142 -0.03 -10.05 -4.29
N GLY A 143 0.59 -11.17 -4.65
CA GLY A 143 2.04 -11.28 -4.72
C GLY A 143 2.61 -10.32 -5.76
N GLY A 144 3.57 -9.48 -5.37
CA GLY A 144 4.07 -8.38 -6.19
C GLY A 144 3.33 -7.06 -5.98
N GLY A 145 2.25 -7.08 -5.18
CA GLY A 145 1.50 -5.89 -4.81
C GLY A 145 2.16 -5.05 -3.71
N LEU A 146 1.55 -3.91 -3.45
CA LEU A 146 2.08 -2.87 -2.57
C LEU A 146 1.10 -2.51 -1.45
N VAL A 147 1.56 -2.57 -0.20
CA VAL A 147 0.80 -2.07 0.96
C VAL A 147 1.41 -0.74 1.40
N VAL A 148 0.61 0.31 1.45
CA VAL A 148 1.02 1.65 1.87
C VAL A 148 0.27 2.07 3.12
N LEU A 149 1.01 2.38 4.17
CA LEU A 149 0.51 2.94 5.41
C LEU A 149 0.83 4.44 5.47
N LEU A 150 -0.19 5.28 5.60
CA LEU A 150 -0.03 6.72 5.75
C LEU A 150 -0.03 7.09 7.23
N LEU A 151 0.95 7.90 7.62
CA LEU A 151 1.08 8.47 8.96
C LEU A 151 0.97 9.99 8.85
N LYS A 152 -0.27 10.47 8.90
CA LYS A 152 -0.61 11.89 8.88
C LYS A 152 -0.25 12.55 10.21
N THR A 153 0.06 13.85 10.22
CA THR A 153 0.31 14.67 11.42
C THR A 153 1.50 14.26 12.29
N MET A 154 2.43 13.46 11.76
CA MET A 154 3.66 13.11 12.47
C MET A 154 4.89 13.63 11.74
N ASN A 155 5.76 14.30 12.49
CA ASN A 155 7.08 14.74 12.00
C ASN A 155 8.14 13.67 12.25
N SER A 156 7.85 12.66 13.07
CA SER A 156 8.78 11.58 13.40
C SER A 156 8.05 10.30 13.79
N LEU A 157 8.58 9.16 13.35
CA LEU A 157 8.14 7.83 13.81
C LEU A 157 8.21 7.66 15.33
N LYS A 158 9.02 8.43 16.05
CA LYS A 158 9.06 8.36 17.52
C LYS A 158 7.71 8.71 18.16
N GLN A 159 6.91 9.55 17.50
CA GLN A 159 5.58 9.94 17.97
C GLN A 159 4.56 8.79 17.91
N LEU A 160 4.83 7.73 17.11
CA LEU A 160 3.98 6.54 17.10
C LEU A 160 4.05 5.74 18.41
N TYR A 161 5.19 5.72 19.09
CA TYR A 161 5.36 4.93 20.33
C TYR A 161 4.35 5.32 21.40
N THR A 162 4.11 6.63 21.53
CA THR A 162 3.21 7.19 22.53
C THR A 162 1.81 7.45 21.98
N MET A 163 1.53 7.06 20.74
CA MET A 163 0.23 7.35 20.11
C MET A 163 -0.88 6.50 20.74
N THR A 164 -1.97 7.16 21.14
CA THR A 164 -3.15 6.46 21.65
C THR A 164 -4.02 5.98 20.48
N MET A 165 -4.19 4.67 20.33
CA MET A 165 -5.11 4.08 19.37
C MET A 165 -6.56 4.18 19.85
N ASP A 166 -7.53 4.12 18.93
CA ASP A 166 -8.96 4.10 19.26
C ASP A 166 -9.32 2.95 20.21
N VAL A 167 -8.63 1.82 20.08
CA VAL A 167 -8.85 0.64 20.91
C VAL A 167 -8.50 0.92 22.37
N HIS A 168 -7.49 1.76 22.63
CA HIS A 168 -7.10 2.11 24.00
C HIS A 168 -8.23 2.86 24.74
N SER A 169 -9.10 3.59 24.03
CA SER A 169 -10.25 4.24 24.65
C SER A 169 -11.22 3.26 25.32
N ARG A 170 -11.34 2.02 24.79
CA ARG A 170 -12.20 0.97 25.36
C ARG A 170 -11.62 0.33 26.63
N TYR A 171 -10.31 0.44 26.82
CA TYR A 171 -9.59 -0.12 27.97
C TYR A 171 -9.33 0.91 29.08
N ARG A 172 -9.74 2.17 28.88
CA ARG A 172 -9.74 3.19 29.93
C ARG A 172 -10.96 2.99 30.82
N THR A 173 -10.73 2.78 32.10
CA THR A 173 -11.78 2.78 33.13
C THR A 173 -11.48 3.88 34.14
N GLU A 174 -12.45 4.27 34.97
CA GLU A 174 -12.23 5.27 36.02
C GLU A 174 -11.09 4.90 36.97
N ALA A 175 -10.88 3.59 37.20
CA ALA A 175 -9.79 3.06 38.02
C ALA A 175 -8.45 2.96 37.27
N HIS A 176 -8.45 2.83 35.94
CA HIS A 176 -7.24 2.67 35.11
C HIS A 176 -7.30 3.60 33.91
N GLN A 177 -6.76 4.81 34.07
CA GLN A 177 -6.69 5.80 33.00
C GLN A 177 -5.47 5.62 32.08
N ASP A 178 -4.38 5.06 32.63
CA ASP A 178 -3.12 4.89 31.92
C ASP A 178 -3.10 3.57 31.13
N VAL A 179 -3.27 3.68 29.81
CA VAL A 179 -3.18 2.57 28.87
C VAL A 179 -1.87 2.67 28.10
N VAL A 180 -0.99 1.68 28.28
CA VAL A 180 0.29 1.60 27.57
C VAL A 180 0.11 1.00 26.18
N ALA A 181 0.58 1.70 25.15
CA ALA A 181 0.46 1.34 23.74
C ALA A 181 1.47 0.25 23.28
N ARG A 182 1.51 -0.91 23.95
CA ARG A 182 2.46 -2.00 23.66
C ARG A 182 2.41 -2.52 22.23
N PHE A 183 1.24 -2.45 21.59
CA PHE A 183 1.10 -2.84 20.18
C PHE A 183 1.92 -1.92 19.26
N ASN A 184 1.89 -0.61 19.49
CA ASN A 184 2.61 0.35 18.65
C ASN A 184 4.12 0.17 18.75
N GLU A 185 4.63 -0.06 19.97
CA GLU A 185 6.04 -0.40 20.20
C GLU A 185 6.44 -1.63 19.39
N ARG A 186 5.69 -2.73 19.50
CA ARG A 186 5.98 -3.97 18.78
C ARG A 186 5.83 -3.81 17.27
N PHE A 187 4.84 -3.04 16.82
CA PHE A 187 4.59 -2.79 15.40
C PHE A 187 5.77 -2.06 14.77
N ILE A 188 6.26 -0.97 15.38
CA ILE A 188 7.43 -0.23 14.87
C ILE A 188 8.68 -1.11 14.84
N LEU A 189 8.91 -1.89 15.90
CA LEU A 189 10.04 -2.84 15.95
C LEU A 189 9.93 -3.87 14.81
N SER A 190 8.73 -4.38 14.53
CA SER A 190 8.50 -5.32 13.44
C SER A 190 8.71 -4.70 12.05
N LEU A 191 8.38 -3.41 11.87
CA LEU A 191 8.68 -2.67 10.64
C LEU A 191 10.20 -2.48 10.47
N GLY A 192 10.92 -2.28 11.58
CA GLY A 192 12.37 -2.22 11.60
C GLY A 192 13.02 -3.54 11.14
N SER A 193 12.52 -4.68 11.63
CA SER A 193 13.05 -6.01 11.27
C SER A 193 12.57 -6.56 9.93
N CYS A 194 11.55 -5.97 9.30
CA CYS A 194 11.00 -6.48 8.04
C CYS A 194 11.81 -6.01 6.83
N ASP A 195 12.49 -6.92 6.12
CA ASP A 195 13.32 -6.58 4.96
C ASP A 195 12.51 -5.99 3.78
N SER A 196 11.27 -6.44 3.61
CA SER A 196 10.36 -5.96 2.56
C SER A 196 9.61 -4.67 2.93
N CYS A 197 10.06 -3.97 3.97
CA CYS A 197 9.44 -2.74 4.47
C CYS A 197 10.38 -1.53 4.35
N LEU A 198 9.89 -0.45 3.74
CA LEU A 198 10.59 0.83 3.65
C LEU A 198 9.78 1.95 4.31
N VAL A 199 10.43 2.73 5.16
CA VAL A 199 9.84 3.95 5.72
C VAL A 199 10.39 5.15 4.97
N VAL A 200 9.48 5.97 4.44
CA VAL A 200 9.76 7.18 3.66
C VAL A 200 9.04 8.39 4.23
N ASP A 201 9.55 9.58 3.95
CA ASP A 201 8.86 10.84 4.23
C ASP A 201 7.93 11.27 3.06
N ASP A 202 7.31 12.44 3.20
CA ASP A 202 6.42 13.03 2.20
C ASP A 202 7.15 13.53 0.94
N GLU A 203 8.47 13.46 0.89
CA GLU A 203 9.32 13.74 -0.28
C GLU A 203 9.97 12.49 -0.87
N LEU A 204 9.57 11.29 -0.43
CA LEU A 204 10.16 9.99 -0.79
C LEU A 204 11.64 9.83 -0.40
N ASN A 205 12.12 10.54 0.63
CA ASN A 205 13.40 10.24 1.24
C ASN A 205 13.24 9.06 2.19
N VAL A 206 14.20 8.14 2.17
CA VAL A 206 14.20 6.99 3.09
C VAL A 206 14.67 7.42 4.47
N LEU A 207 13.90 7.09 5.50
CA LEU A 207 14.20 7.47 6.89
C LEU A 207 15.24 6.53 7.55
N PRO A 208 16.01 7.01 8.56
CA PRO A 208 17.07 6.26 9.27
C PRO A 208 16.73 4.86 9.74
N ILE A 209 15.48 4.62 10.15
CA ILE A 209 15.00 3.30 10.61
C ILE A 209 15.06 2.25 9.49
N SER A 210 15.00 2.69 8.23
CA SER A 210 15.19 1.86 7.04
C SER A 210 16.55 2.05 6.37
N MET A 211 17.44 2.91 6.90
CA MET A 211 18.74 3.20 6.27
C MET A 211 19.72 2.03 6.33
N GLY A 212 19.59 1.15 7.34
CA GLY A 212 20.38 -0.09 7.40
C GLY A 212 19.96 -1.16 6.38
N LYS A 213 18.84 -0.96 5.67
CA LYS A 213 18.32 -1.91 4.70
C LYS A 213 18.93 -1.64 3.32
N ASN A 214 19.98 -2.40 2.99
CA ASN A 214 20.56 -2.40 1.65
C ASN A 214 19.75 -3.33 0.74
N THR A 215 18.68 -2.81 0.12
CA THR A 215 17.95 -3.52 -0.92
C THR A 215 18.82 -3.58 -2.18
N LYS A 216 19.48 -4.72 -2.39
CA LYS A 216 20.22 -4.96 -3.63
C LYS A 216 19.25 -5.38 -4.73
N PRO A 217 19.42 -4.90 -5.97
CA PRO A 217 18.63 -5.38 -7.09
C PRO A 217 18.88 -6.87 -7.28
N LEU A 218 17.82 -7.62 -7.56
CA LEU A 218 17.96 -9.00 -7.95
C LEU A 218 18.81 -9.08 -9.23
N PRO A 219 19.70 -10.08 -9.35
CA PRO A 219 20.39 -10.33 -10.60
C PRO A 219 19.35 -10.64 -11.68
N THR A 220 19.57 -10.14 -12.89
CA THR A 220 18.69 -10.42 -14.02
C THR A 220 18.73 -11.91 -14.30
N ARG A 221 17.70 -12.65 -13.87
CA ARG A 221 17.61 -14.09 -14.09
C ARG A 221 17.45 -14.38 -15.57
N ALA A 222 18.25 -15.33 -16.09
CA ALA A 222 18.03 -15.92 -17.39
C ALA A 222 16.60 -16.51 -17.46
N PRO A 223 15.97 -16.61 -18.64
CA PRO A 223 14.60 -17.09 -18.78
C PRO A 223 14.34 -18.45 -18.09
N GLU A 224 15.35 -19.32 -18.07
CA GLU A 224 15.31 -20.67 -17.51
C GLU A 224 15.26 -20.70 -15.96
N ASP A 225 15.78 -19.66 -15.30
CA ASP A 225 15.78 -19.50 -13.82
C ASP A 225 14.55 -18.75 -13.30
N ARG A 226 13.63 -18.33 -14.18
CA ARG A 226 12.38 -17.69 -13.78
C ARG A 226 11.31 -18.69 -13.35
N VAL A 227 11.51 -19.97 -13.65
CA VAL A 227 10.60 -21.04 -13.28
C VAL A 227 10.79 -21.34 -11.80
N SER A 228 9.77 -21.09 -10.98
CA SER A 228 9.81 -21.40 -9.56
C SER A 228 9.96 -22.91 -9.36
N ASP A 229 10.54 -23.35 -8.24
CA ASP A 229 10.54 -24.77 -7.87
C ASP A 229 9.12 -25.34 -7.85
N LYS A 230 8.13 -24.51 -7.49
CA LYS A 230 6.70 -24.85 -7.56
C LYS A 230 6.23 -25.11 -8.99
N ASP A 231 6.71 -24.33 -9.96
CA ASP A 231 6.35 -24.49 -11.36
C ASP A 231 7.01 -25.74 -11.97
N ARG A 232 8.24 -26.07 -11.54
CA ARG A 232 8.90 -27.35 -11.88
C ARG A 232 8.14 -28.54 -11.31
N GLN A 233 7.81 -28.51 -10.02
CA GLN A 233 6.98 -29.53 -9.37
C GLN A 233 5.62 -29.70 -10.04
N LEU A 234 4.99 -28.59 -10.46
CA LEU A 234 3.72 -28.65 -11.18
C LEU A 234 3.88 -29.30 -12.56
N ALA A 235 4.96 -29.01 -13.28
CA ALA A 235 5.25 -29.63 -14.58
C ALA A 235 5.46 -31.14 -14.42
N ASP A 236 6.22 -31.56 -13.42
CA ASP A 236 6.46 -32.98 -13.11
C ASP A 236 5.15 -33.70 -12.73
N LEU A 237 4.30 -33.05 -11.93
CA LEU A 237 3.01 -33.58 -11.53
C LEU A 237 2.04 -33.70 -12.72
N LYS A 238 2.04 -32.72 -13.63
CA LYS A 238 1.26 -32.79 -14.87
C LYS A 238 1.74 -33.92 -15.77
N ALA A 239 3.05 -34.15 -15.85
CA ALA A 239 3.61 -35.25 -16.62
C ALA A 239 3.25 -36.61 -16.02
N SER A 240 3.29 -36.76 -14.69
CA SER A 240 2.93 -38.02 -14.03
C SER A 240 1.45 -38.37 -14.12
N LEU A 241 0.57 -37.36 -14.21
CA LEU A 241 -0.89 -37.52 -14.29
C LEU A 241 -1.46 -37.40 -15.71
N ALA A 242 -0.62 -37.33 -16.75
CA ALA A 242 -1.07 -37.12 -18.13
C ALA A 242 -2.05 -38.21 -18.64
N GLY A 243 -2.00 -39.41 -18.08
CA GLY A 243 -2.89 -40.53 -18.41
C GLY A 243 -4.17 -40.61 -17.56
N THR A 244 -4.34 -39.76 -16.55
CA THR A 244 -5.48 -39.81 -15.62
C THR A 244 -6.50 -38.73 -16.00
N GLN A 245 -7.74 -39.13 -16.29
CA GLN A 245 -8.81 -38.16 -16.54
C GLN A 245 -9.14 -37.40 -15.24
N PRO A 246 -9.26 -36.06 -15.27
CA PRO A 246 -9.71 -35.30 -14.13
C PRO A 246 -11.15 -35.67 -13.78
N ILE A 247 -11.45 -35.77 -12.47
CA ILE A 247 -12.75 -36.20 -11.93
C ILE A 247 -13.86 -35.14 -12.14
N GLY A 248 -13.53 -33.93 -12.61
CA GLY A 248 -14.48 -32.86 -12.91
C GLY A 248 -14.14 -32.12 -14.21
N SER A 249 -15.16 -31.50 -14.83
CA SER A 249 -14.97 -30.60 -15.96
C SER A 249 -14.21 -29.35 -15.53
N LEU A 250 -13.04 -29.12 -16.13
CA LEU A 250 -12.23 -27.92 -15.97
C LEU A 250 -12.91 -26.70 -16.62
#